data_AF-A0A953G582-F1
#
_entry.id   AF-A0A953G582-F1
#
_cell.length_a   1.000
_cell.length_b   1.000
_cell.length_c   1.000
_cell.angle_alpha   90.00
_cell.angle_beta   90.00
_cell.angle_gamma   90.00
#
_symmetry.space_group_name_H-M   'P 1'
#
loop_
_entity.id
_entity.type
_entity.pdbx_description
1 polymer ?
#
loop_
_entity_poly.entity_id
_entity_poly.type
_entity_poly.pdbx_seq_one_letter_code
_entity_poly.pdbx_strand_id
1 'polypeptide(L)'
;MIKSLINLVPMTGTEFDLFLRIFIPEFAADKILSGNGVKEEALERSRQEYAKLLPQGLTTPNHYFFTVKLEVQQKRIGWLWLFVENSNAYIYEITIDEPYSSSRICYSGNRTSRI
;
A
#
# COMPACT_ATOMS: atom_id res chain seq x y z
N MET A 1 -25.09 17.97 -8.05
CA MET A 1 -23.97 17.00 -8.09
C MET A 1 -23.54 16.76 -6.64
N ILE A 2 -23.75 15.57 -6.08
CA ILE A 2 -23.30 15.28 -4.71
C ILE A 2 -21.81 14.96 -4.80
N LYS A 3 -20.97 15.76 -4.14
CA LYS A 3 -19.54 15.49 -4.01
C LYS A 3 -19.37 14.41 -2.95
N SER A 4 -18.89 13.22 -3.32
CA SER A 4 -18.56 12.18 -2.35
C SER A 4 -17.26 12.56 -1.65
N LEU A 5 -17.29 12.72 -0.32
CA LEU A 5 -16.10 12.96 0.48
C LEU A 5 -15.41 11.64 0.82
N ILE A 6 -14.09 11.70 0.92
CA ILE A 6 -13.21 10.57 1.24
C ILE A 6 -12.49 10.88 2.55
N ASN A 7 -12.42 9.88 3.43
CA ASN A 7 -11.66 9.93 4.66
C ASN A 7 -10.50 8.93 4.61
N LEU A 8 -9.34 9.36 5.11
CA LEU A 8 -8.19 8.50 5.37
C LEU A 8 -8.25 8.09 6.84
N VAL A 9 -8.49 6.81 7.10
CA VAL A 9 -8.63 6.28 8.46
C VAL A 9 -7.43 5.39 8.76
N PRO A 10 -6.67 5.61 9.85
CA PRO A 10 -5.57 4.73 10.22
C PRO A 10 -6.01 3.27 10.28
N MET A 11 -5.20 2.36 9.73
CA MET A 11 -5.53 0.94 9.74
C MET A 11 -5.56 0.39 11.16
N THR A 12 -6.49 -0.53 11.42
CA THR A 12 -6.42 -1.46 12.54
C THR A 12 -5.39 -2.56 12.26
N GLY A 13 -4.98 -3.32 13.29
CA GLY A 13 -4.11 -4.49 13.11
C GLY A 13 -4.67 -5.50 12.10
N THR A 14 -5.99 -5.77 12.16
CA THR A 14 -6.65 -6.68 11.22
C THR A 14 -6.65 -6.15 9.77
N GLU A 15 -6.86 -4.84 9.58
CA GLU A 15 -6.78 -4.22 8.26
C GLU A 15 -5.34 -4.24 7.72
N PHE A 16 -4.34 -4.04 8.58
CA PHE A 16 -2.93 -4.13 8.21
C PHE A 16 -2.50 -5.55 7.83
N ASP A 17 -2.96 -6.57 8.57
CA ASP A 17 -2.71 -7.98 8.22
C ASP A 17 -3.32 -8.33 6.85
N LEU A 18 -4.54 -7.82 6.58
CA LEU A 18 -5.19 -7.98 5.28
C LEU A 18 -4.41 -7.25 4.17
N PHE A 19 -3.95 -6.04 4.44
CA PHE A 19 -3.09 -5.26 3.53
C PHE A 19 -1.85 -6.07 3.15
N LEU A 20 -1.08 -6.57 4.11
CA LEU A 20 0.13 -7.36 3.82
C LEU A 20 -0.17 -8.63 3.02
N ARG A 21 -1.29 -9.30 3.28
CA ARG A 21 -1.71 -10.50 2.52
C ARG A 21 -2.02 -10.19 1.04
N ILE A 22 -2.49 -8.98 0.74
CA ILE A 22 -2.80 -8.53 -0.62
C ILE A 22 -1.52 -8.08 -1.33
N PHE A 23 -0.76 -7.16 -0.71
CA PHE A 23 0.30 -6.44 -1.40
C PHE A 23 1.66 -7.17 -1.43
N ILE A 24 1.94 -8.08 -0.50
CA ILE A 24 3.19 -8.88 -0.58
C ILE A 24 3.20 -9.77 -1.84
N PRO A 25 2.13 -10.53 -2.17
CA PRO A 25 2.07 -11.27 -3.42
C PRO A 25 2.11 -10.39 -4.67
N GLU A 26 1.42 -9.24 -4.68
CA GLU A 26 1.43 -8.31 -5.81
C GLU A 26 2.83 -7.75 -6.07
N PHE A 27 3.54 -7.32 -5.03
CA PHE A 27 4.92 -6.87 -5.12
C PHE A 27 5.88 -7.96 -5.62
N ALA A 28 5.68 -9.21 -5.17
CA ALA A 28 6.45 -10.34 -5.67
C ALA A 28 6.22 -10.58 -7.17
N ALA A 29 4.97 -10.45 -7.63
CA ALA A 29 4.61 -10.61 -9.04
C ALA A 29 5.24 -9.51 -9.91
N ASP A 30 5.19 -8.26 -9.47
CA ASP A 30 5.80 -7.13 -10.18
C ASP A 30 7.32 -7.31 -10.34
N LYS A 31 7.99 -7.85 -9.30
CA LYS A 31 9.42 -8.15 -9.38
C LYS A 31 9.78 -9.22 -10.39
N ILE A 32 8.96 -10.26 -10.51
CA ILE A 32 9.15 -11.30 -11.54
C ILE A 32 9.01 -10.68 -12.93
N LEU A 33 7.97 -9.87 -13.14
CA LEU A 33 7.71 -9.20 -14.42
C LEU A 33 8.82 -8.21 -14.80
N SER A 34 9.45 -7.56 -13.81
CA SER A 34 10.59 -6.65 -14.00
C SER A 34 11.94 -7.36 -14.23
N GLY A 35 11.97 -8.70 -14.29
CA GLY A 35 13.15 -9.49 -14.68
C GLY A 35 14.02 -10.00 -13.52
N ASN A 36 13.55 -9.96 -12.27
CA ASN A 36 14.38 -10.18 -11.07
C ASN A 36 14.17 -11.51 -10.31
N GLY A 37 13.57 -12.58 -10.88
CA GLY A 37 13.68 -13.91 -10.25
C GLY A 37 12.68 -15.01 -10.63
N VAL A 38 12.91 -16.19 -10.05
CA VAL A 38 12.06 -17.40 -10.10
C VAL A 38 10.91 -17.25 -9.08
N LYS A 39 9.71 -17.74 -9.44
CA LYS A 39 8.42 -17.42 -8.79
C LYS A 39 8.38 -17.70 -7.28
N GLU A 40 8.80 -18.88 -6.83
CA GLU A 40 8.82 -19.24 -5.41
C GLU A 40 9.83 -18.41 -4.60
N GLU A 41 10.98 -18.06 -5.18
CA GLU A 41 11.98 -17.21 -4.51
C GLU A 41 11.49 -15.76 -4.36
N ALA A 42 10.72 -15.26 -5.32
CA ALA A 42 10.24 -13.89 -5.32
C ALA A 42 9.26 -13.60 -4.17
N LEU A 43 8.37 -14.55 -3.83
CA LEU A 43 7.43 -14.37 -2.73
C LEU A 43 8.12 -14.35 -1.36
N GLU A 44 9.02 -15.30 -1.12
CA GLU A 44 9.75 -15.39 0.15
C GLU A 44 10.69 -14.18 0.32
N ARG A 45 11.40 -13.77 -0.73
CA ARG A 45 12.19 -12.53 -0.72
C ARG A 45 11.32 -11.31 -0.42
N SER A 46 10.13 -11.22 -1.01
CA SER A 46 9.21 -10.12 -0.74
C SER A 46 8.75 -10.10 0.72
N ARG A 47 8.46 -11.26 1.32
CA ARG A 47 8.16 -11.35 2.76
C ARG A 47 9.32 -10.85 3.62
N GLN A 48 10.54 -11.26 3.29
CA GLN A 48 11.74 -10.84 4.03
C GLN A 48 12.02 -9.35 3.90
N GLU A 49 11.80 -8.76 2.73
CA GLU A 49 11.94 -7.32 2.52
C GLU A 49 10.89 -6.53 3.31
N TYR A 50 9.62 -6.95 3.28
CA TYR A 50 8.58 -6.33 4.10
C TYR A 50 8.90 -6.43 5.60
N ALA A 51 9.42 -7.58 6.06
CA ALA A 51 9.82 -7.76 7.46
C ALA A 51 11.00 -6.84 7.86
N LYS A 52 11.96 -6.60 6.95
CA LYS A 52 13.07 -5.66 7.16
C LYS A 52 12.61 -4.21 7.13
N LEU A 53 11.69 -3.88 6.25
CA LEU A 53 11.15 -2.53 6.07
C LEU A 53 10.21 -2.15 7.21
N LEU A 54 9.47 -3.11 7.76
CA LEU A 54 8.48 -2.93 8.82
C LEU A 54 8.81 -3.78 10.05
N PRO A 55 9.95 -3.55 10.73
CA PRO A 55 10.40 -4.36 11.86
C PRO A 55 9.43 -4.33 13.05
N GLN A 56 8.56 -3.32 13.14
CA GLN A 56 7.53 -3.19 14.17
C GLN A 56 6.12 -3.27 13.57
N GLY A 57 5.98 -3.79 12.34
CA GLY A 57 4.70 -3.85 11.64
C GLY A 57 4.03 -2.48 11.51
N LEU A 58 2.75 -2.41 11.86
CA LEU A 58 1.90 -1.21 11.78
C LEU A 58 2.45 -0.02 12.58
N THR A 59 3.26 -0.26 13.62
CA THR A 59 3.83 0.80 14.46
C THR A 59 5.27 1.14 14.08
N THR A 60 5.76 0.66 12.92
CA THR A 60 7.10 1.02 12.44
C THR A 60 7.18 2.54 12.27
N PRO A 61 8.15 3.22 12.91
CA PRO A 61 8.28 4.68 12.83
C PRO A 61 8.33 5.17 11.39
N ASN A 62 7.80 6.37 11.16
CA ASN A 62 7.75 7.05 9.85
C ASN A 62 6.86 6.39 8.79
N HIS A 63 6.32 5.19 9.03
CA HIS A 63 5.36 4.55 8.14
C HIS A 63 3.93 4.78 8.64
N TYR A 64 3.05 5.22 7.74
CA TYR A 64 1.66 5.51 8.03
C TYR A 64 0.75 4.75 7.06
N PHE A 65 -0.20 4.01 7.61
CA PHE A 65 -1.09 3.14 6.87
C PHE A 65 -2.53 3.57 7.06
N PHE A 66 -3.23 3.81 5.95
CA PHE A 66 -4.61 4.26 5.95
C PHE A 66 -5.49 3.39 5.07
N THR A 67 -6.68 3.14 5.57
CA THR A 67 -7.82 2.67 4.79
C THR A 67 -8.53 3.89 4.20
N VAL A 68 -8.70 3.92 2.87
CA VAL A 68 -9.46 4.97 2.18
C VAL A 68 -10.94 4.62 2.25
N LYS A 69 -11.77 5.48 2.86
CA LYS A 69 -13.21 5.22 3.08
C LYS A 69 -14.10 6.32 2.51
N LEU A 70 -15.26 5.95 1.96
CA LEU A 70 -16.33 6.91 1.65
C LEU A 70 -16.96 7.42 2.95
N GLU A 71 -17.08 8.73 3.11
CA GLU A 71 -17.53 9.34 4.36
C GLU A 71 -18.94 8.87 4.79
N VAL A 72 -19.91 8.88 3.87
CA VAL A 72 -21.31 8.57 4.21
C VAL A 72 -21.50 7.09 4.52
N GLN A 73 -20.85 6.21 3.76
CA GLN A 73 -21.07 4.76 3.84
C GLN A 73 -20.08 4.06 4.79
N GLN A 74 -19.02 4.77 5.20
CA GLN A 74 -17.86 4.21 5.89
C GLN A 74 -17.26 2.98 5.18
N LYS A 75 -17.54 2.86 3.89
CA LYS A 75 -17.11 1.74 3.07
C LYS A 75 -15.68 1.96 2.63
N ARG A 76 -14.81 0.97 2.87
CA ARG A 76 -13.46 0.95 2.31
C ARG A 76 -13.53 0.88 0.79
N ILE A 77 -12.78 1.78 0.16
CA ILE A 77 -12.60 1.86 -1.29
C ILE A 77 -11.14 1.80 -1.71
N GLY A 78 -10.20 1.60 -0.78
CA GLY A 78 -8.79 1.57 -1.12
C GLY A 78 -7.85 1.56 0.08
N TRP A 79 -6.58 1.70 -0.23
CA TRP A 79 -5.46 1.64 0.69
C TRP A 79 -4.46 2.77 0.37
N LEU A 80 -3.79 3.27 1.40
CA LEU A 80 -2.71 4.23 1.27
C LEU A 80 -1.62 3.91 2.29
N TRP A 81 -0.38 3.84 1.82
CA TRP A 81 0.81 3.70 2.64
C TRP A 81 1.79 4.84 2.32
N LEU A 82 2.13 5.61 3.36
CA LEU A 82 3.10 6.69 3.30
C LEU A 82 4.34 6.34 4.12
N PHE A 83 5.50 6.78 3.64
CA PHE A 83 6.71 6.93 4.43
C PHE A 83 7.07 8.41 4.51
N VAL A 84 7.30 8.94 5.71
CA VAL A 84 7.59 10.36 5.92
C VAL A 84 8.99 10.54 6.50
N GLU A 85 9.85 11.27 5.80
CA GLU A 85 11.22 11.52 6.23
C GLU A 85 11.66 12.94 5.84
N ASN A 86 12.30 13.67 6.77
CA ASN A 86 12.86 15.00 6.53
C ASN A 86 11.87 15.97 5.85
N SER A 87 10.63 16.01 6.35
CA SER A 87 9.51 16.79 5.81
C SER A 87 9.00 16.38 4.42
N ASN A 88 9.54 15.32 3.82
CA ASN A 88 9.02 14.73 2.59
C ASN A 88 8.10 13.55 2.92
N ALA A 89 7.07 13.35 2.10
CA ALA A 89 6.22 12.18 2.15
C ALA A 89 6.36 11.40 0.83
N TYR A 90 6.60 10.10 0.95
CA TYR A 90 6.71 9.16 -0.15
C TYR A 90 5.49 8.23 -0.10
N ILE A 91 4.80 8.10 -1.22
CA ILE A 91 3.71 7.12 -1.36
C ILE A 91 4.36 5.80 -1.72
N TYR A 92 4.30 4.83 -0.81
CA TYR A 92 4.79 3.48 -1.05
C TYR A 92 3.73 2.63 -1.73
N GLU A 93 2.45 2.85 -1.38
CA GLU A 93 1.31 2.19 -2.00
C GLU A 93 0.11 3.14 -2.00
N ILE A 94 -0.62 3.21 -3.11
CA ILE A 94 -1.93 3.83 -3.21
C ILE A 94 -2.77 3.02 -4.18
N THR A 95 -3.86 2.47 -3.67
CA THR A 95 -4.79 1.68 -4.48
C THR A 95 -6.21 2.12 -4.19
N ILE A 96 -6.99 2.32 -5.24
CA ILE A 96 -8.44 2.48 -5.17
C ILE A 96 -9.08 1.26 -5.83
N ASP A 97 -9.91 0.57 -5.07
CA ASP A 97 -10.59 -0.65 -5.50
C ASP A 97 -11.64 -0.35 -6.57
N GLU A 98 -11.85 -1.29 -7.47
CA GLU A 98 -13.01 -1.26 -8.35
C GLU A 98 -14.32 -1.37 -7.53
N PRO A 99 -15.40 -0.71 -7.97
CA PRO A 99 -15.54 0.10 -9.19
C PRO A 99 -15.21 1.59 -8.99
N TYR A 100 -14.53 1.95 -7.90
CA TYR A 100 -14.28 3.36 -7.54
C TYR A 100 -13.13 3.99 -8.33
N SER A 101 -12.29 3.17 -8.96
CA SER A 101 -11.24 3.61 -9.89
C SER A 101 -11.64 3.30 -11.33
N SER A 102 -11.65 4.31 -12.21
CA SER A 102 -11.90 4.13 -13.66
C SER A 102 -10.70 3.55 -14.42
N SER A 103 -9.55 3.45 -13.73
CA SER A 103 -8.34 2.74 -14.15
C SER A 103 -7.61 2.32 -12.87
N ARG A 104 -7.13 1.07 -12.76
CA ARG A 104 -6.26 0.69 -11.63
C ARG A 104 -5.01 1.58 -11.72
N ILE A 105 -4.91 2.57 -10.84
CA ILE A 105 -3.66 3.29 -10.65
C ILE A 105 -2.84 2.48 -9.65
N CYS A 106 -2.18 1.44 -10.13
CA CYS A 106 -1.15 0.74 -9.37
C CYS A 106 0.15 1.53 -9.53
N TYR A 107 0.46 2.43 -8.60
CA TYR A 107 1.81 3.02 -8.52
C TYR A 107 2.69 2.12 -7.65
N SER A 108 3.13 0.96 -8.16
CA SER A 108 4.22 0.19 -7.55
C SER A 108 5.57 0.77 -7.99
N GLY A 109 5.75 2.06 -7.69
CA GLY A 109 6.93 2.83 -8.08
C GLY A 109 7.92 2.88 -6.93
N ASN A 110 8.96 2.04 -6.97
CA ASN A 110 10.17 2.24 -6.18
C ASN A 110 11.01 3.40 -6.77
N ARG A 111 10.39 4.58 -6.90
CA ARG A 111 11.04 5.82 -7.31
C ARG A 111 10.88 6.82 -6.18
N THR A 112 12.01 7.09 -5.54
CA THR A 112 12.36 8.35 -4.89
C THR A 112 12.24 9.52 -5.87
N SER A 113 11.07 9.77 -6.43
CA SER A 113 10.78 11.02 -7.14
C SER A 113 10.29 12.01 -6.09
N ARG A 114 11.21 12.90 -5.69
CA ARG A 114 10.89 14.20 -5.10
C ARG A 114 9.78 14.86 -5.92
N ILE A 115 8.77 15.39 -5.22
CA ILE A 115 7.90 16.44 -5.76
C ILE A 115 8.75 17.70 -5.96
#